data_AF-A0A1E1VBK6-F1
#
_entry.id   AF-A0A1E1VBK6-F1
#
_cell.length_a   1.000
_cell.length_b   1.000
_cell.length_c   1.000
_cell.angle_alpha   90.00
_cell.angle_beta   90.00
_cell.angle_gamma   90.00
#
_symmetry.space_group_name_H-M   'P 1'
#
loop_
_entity.id
_entity.type
_entity.pdbx_description
1 polymer ?
#
loop_
_entity_poly.entity_id
_entity_poly.type
_entity_poly.pdbx_seq_one_letter_code
_entity_poly.pdbx_strand_id
1 'polypeptide(L)'
;MDITVTQSPDDTVWLLSDLLGRPMGEITENPAGEFRLVTAGQALETMKAMKHGPFPSLDAALAEIERFTRSACRRVSVKSGNGEVPA
;
A
#
# COMPACT_ATOMS: atom_id res chain seq x y z
N MET A 1 6.40 -0.99 13.29
CA MET A 1 6.96 -0.82 11.94
C MET A 1 6.03 0.10 11.17
N ASP A 2 6.34 1.38 11.12
CA ASP A 2 5.48 2.34 10.43
C ASP A 2 5.59 2.13 8.90
N ILE A 3 4.44 2.06 8.22
CA ILE A 3 4.36 1.71 6.80
C ILE A 3 3.84 2.92 6.03
N THR A 4 4.59 3.35 5.04
CA THR A 4 4.20 4.38 4.10
C THR A 4 3.49 3.75 2.91
N VAL A 5 2.32 4.29 2.57
CA VAL A 5 1.49 3.86 1.45
C VAL A 5 1.47 4.98 0.42
N THR A 6 2.07 4.73 -0.73
CA THR A 6 2.18 5.68 -1.84
C THR A 6 1.33 5.19 -3.01
N GLN A 7 0.43 6.02 -3.53
CA GLN A 7 -0.33 5.66 -4.72
C GLN A 7 0.56 5.74 -5.97
N SER A 8 0.56 4.69 -6.78
CA SER A 8 1.23 4.63 -8.08
C SER A 8 0.47 5.48 -9.11
N PRO A 9 1.13 6.02 -10.16
CA PRO A 9 0.46 6.70 -11.27
C PRO A 9 -0.59 5.85 -12.01
N ASP A 10 -0.54 4.52 -11.91
CA ASP A 10 -1.53 3.61 -12.50
C ASP A 10 -2.88 3.61 -11.76
N ASP A 11 -3.04 4.44 -10.71
CA ASP A 11 -4.20 4.66 -9.81
C ASP A 11 -4.77 3.41 -9.09
N THR A 12 -4.42 2.22 -9.57
CA THR A 12 -4.90 0.89 -9.15
C THR A 12 -3.85 0.12 -8.34
N VAL A 13 -2.70 0.75 -8.07
CA VAL A 13 -1.58 0.16 -7.34
C VAL A 13 -1.15 1.11 -6.23
N TRP A 14 -0.99 0.59 -5.01
CA TRP A 14 -0.48 1.30 -3.85
C TRP A 14 0.79 0.63 -3.35
N LEU A 15 1.91 1.32 -3.46
CA LEU A 15 3.21 0.84 -3.02
C LEU A 15 3.33 0.96 -1.50
N LEU A 16 3.82 -0.10 -0.86
CA LEU A 16 4.08 -0.17 0.56
C LEU A 16 5.59 -0.13 0.79
N SER A 17 6.04 0.83 1.59
CA SER A 17 7.44 0.97 1.98
C SER A 17 7.55 1.24 3.48
N ASP A 18 8.66 0.83 4.10
CA ASP A 18 8.94 1.21 5.48
C ASP A 18 9.44 2.67 5.59
N LEU A 19 9.67 3.16 6.81
CA LEU A 19 10.23 4.51 7.04
C LEU A 19 11.63 4.73 6.42
N LEU A 20 12.39 3.66 6.20
CA LEU A 20 13.68 3.70 5.51
C LEU A 20 13.53 3.65 3.97
N GLY A 21 12.29 3.62 3.46
CA GLY A 21 11.99 3.56 2.04
C GLY A 21 12.22 2.19 1.41
N ARG A 22 12.36 1.12 2.21
CA ARG A 22 12.54 -0.23 1.67
C ARG A 22 11.21 -0.77 1.19
N PRO A 23 11.15 -1.42 0.01
CA PRO A 23 9.92 -1.98 -0.50
C PRO A 23 9.44 -3.12 0.38
N MET A 24 8.20 -3.00 0.84
CA MET A 24 7.50 -4.03 1.60
C MET A 24 6.46 -4.76 0.75
N GLY A 25 6.08 -4.19 -0.40
CA GLY A 25 5.12 -4.80 -1.30
C GLY A 25 4.22 -3.75 -1.93
N GLU A 26 3.10 -4.20 -2.43
CA GLU A 26 2.09 -3.36 -3.07
C GLU A 26 0.69 -3.93 -2.83
N ILE A 27 -0.31 -3.06 -2.83
CA ILE A 27 -1.71 -3.45 -2.92
C ILE A 27 -2.14 -3.16 -4.35
N THR A 28 -2.77 -4.14 -5.00
CA THR A 28 -3.31 -3.99 -6.34
C THR A 28 -4.82 -4.19 -6.32
N GLU A 29 -5.53 -3.39 -7.10
CA GLU A 29 -6.96 -3.58 -7.36
C GLU A 29 -7.11 -4.46 -8.60
N ASN A 30 -7.44 -5.74 -8.41
CA ASN A 30 -7.71 -6.66 -9.50
C ASN A 30 -8.53 -7.89 -9.05
N PRO A 31 -9.77 -8.07 -9.56
CA PRO A 31 -10.54 -7.17 -10.45
C PRO A 31 -11.00 -5.89 -9.74
N ALA A 32 -11.65 -4.97 -10.47
CA ALA A 32 -12.17 -3.73 -9.91
C ALA A 32 -13.03 -3.99 -8.65
N GLY A 33 -12.71 -3.30 -7.55
CA GLY A 33 -13.31 -3.49 -6.23
C GLY A 33 -12.70 -4.61 -5.36
N GLU A 34 -11.74 -5.39 -5.89
CA GLU A 34 -11.02 -6.41 -5.12
C GLU A 34 -9.56 -6.02 -4.92
N PHE A 35 -9.20 -5.73 -3.67
CA PHE A 35 -7.85 -5.31 -3.30
C PHE A 35 -7.05 -6.52 -2.82
N ARG A 36 -5.85 -6.70 -3.36
CA ARG A 36 -4.94 -7.80 -3.01
C ARG A 36 -3.58 -7.25 -2.63
N LEU A 37 -3.06 -7.73 -1.51
CA LEU A 37 -1.71 -7.43 -1.06
C LEU A 37 -0.72 -8.40 -1.71
N VAL A 38 0.33 -7.85 -2.29
CA VAL A 38 1.50 -8.58 -2.79
C VAL A 38 2.69 -8.13 -1.95
N THR A 39 3.15 -8.99 -1.04
CA THR A 39 4.30 -8.69 -0.16
C THR A 39 5.63 -8.87 -0.89
N ALA A 40 6.62 -8.05 -0.57
CA ALA A 40 7.98 -8.13 -1.10
C ALA A 40 9.04 -8.00 0.01
N GLY A 41 10.26 -8.45 -0.28
CA GLY A 41 11.40 -8.31 0.64
C GLY A 41 11.14 -8.92 2.02
N GLN A 42 11.41 -8.15 3.08
CA GLN A 42 11.24 -8.60 4.47
C GLN A 42 9.77 -8.80 4.88
N ALA A 43 8.82 -8.21 4.14
CA ALA A 43 7.41 -8.39 4.43
C ALA A 43 6.91 -9.79 4.04
N LEU A 44 7.59 -10.50 3.12
CA LEU A 44 7.23 -11.88 2.75
C LEU A 44 7.25 -12.82 3.94
N GLU A 45 8.26 -12.70 4.82
CA GLU A 45 8.37 -13.50 6.03
C GLU A 45 7.48 -12.94 7.14
N THR A 46 7.52 -11.61 7.32
CA THR A 46 6.83 -10.94 8.42
C THR A 46 5.30 -11.03 8.29
N MET A 47 4.76 -10.93 7.08
CA MET A 47 3.32 -10.94 6.79
C MET A 47 2.83 -12.27 6.23
N LYS A 48 3.65 -13.33 6.23
CA LYS A 48 3.31 -14.64 5.64
C LYS A 48 2.02 -15.24 6.18
N ALA A 49 1.76 -15.05 7.47
CA ALA A 49 0.59 -15.59 8.18
C ALA A 49 -0.63 -14.66 8.15
N MET A 50 -0.49 -13.48 7.55
CA MET A 50 -1.57 -12.51 7.40
C MET A 50 -2.50 -12.91 6.24
N LYS A 51 -3.70 -12.37 6.20
CA LYS A 51 -4.56 -12.43 5.01
C LYS A 51 -4.02 -11.46 3.94
N HIS A 52 -3.89 -11.92 2.69
CA HIS A 52 -3.39 -11.11 1.57
C HIS A 52 -4.51 -10.65 0.62
N GLY A 53 -5.77 -10.97 0.95
CA GLY A 53 -6.94 -10.60 0.18
C GLY A 53 -7.76 -11.82 -0.30
N PRO A 54 -8.80 -11.59 -1.11
CA PRO A 54 -9.29 -10.28 -1.53
C PRO A 54 -9.91 -9.48 -0.38
N PHE A 55 -9.71 -8.17 -0.41
CA PHE A 55 -10.31 -7.18 0.49
C PHE A 55 -11.32 -6.32 -0.28
N PRO A 56 -12.41 -5.88 0.37
CA PRO A 56 -13.47 -5.10 -0.28
C PRO A 56 -13.10 -3.62 -0.52
N SER A 57 -12.00 -3.15 0.06
CA SER A 57 -11.51 -1.77 -0.10
C SER A 57 -10.02 -1.70 0.25
N LEU A 58 -9.34 -0.65 -0.23
CA LEU A 58 -7.99 -0.32 0.20
C LEU A 58 -7.91 -0.14 1.73
N ASP A 59 -8.89 0.55 2.32
CA ASP A 59 -8.95 0.76 3.77
C ASP A 59 -9.01 -0.56 4.54
N ALA A 60 -9.81 -1.52 4.08
CA ALA A 60 -9.89 -2.84 4.70
C ALA A 60 -8.56 -3.63 4.59
N ALA A 61 -7.85 -3.48 3.47
CA ALA A 61 -6.52 -4.07 3.31
C ALA A 61 -5.50 -3.43 4.27
N LEU A 62 -5.52 -2.10 4.39
CA LEU A 62 -4.66 -1.36 5.32
C LEU A 62 -4.97 -1.74 6.77
N ALA A 63 -6.25 -1.81 7.17
CA ALA A 63 -6.65 -2.18 8.52
C ALA A 63 -6.14 -3.58 8.93
N GLU A 64 -6.12 -4.55 8.01
CA GLU A 64 -5.53 -5.87 8.27
C GLU A 64 -4.01 -5.79 8.45
N ILE A 65 -3.32 -5.02 7.61
CA ILE A 65 -1.88 -4.77 7.75
C ILE A 65 -1.59 -4.12 9.11
N GLU A 66 -2.36 -3.11 9.50
CA GLU A 66 -2.18 -2.39 10.76
C GLU A 66 -2.43 -3.29 11.97
N ARG A 67 -3.49 -4.10 11.90
CA ARG A 67 -3.83 -5.10 12.93
C ARG A 67 -2.72 -6.12 13.10
N PHE A 68 -2.19 -6.66 12.00
CA PHE A 68 -1.19 -7.73 12.03
C PHE A 68 0.19 -7.19 12.46
N THR A 69 0.63 -6.08 11.86
CA THR A 69 1.92 -5.45 12.15
C THR A 69 1.91 -4.59 13.41
N ARG A 70 0.73 -4.38 14.03
CA ARG A 70 0.51 -3.48 15.17
C ARG A 70 1.08 -2.09 14.94
N SER A 71 0.94 -1.60 13.71
CA SER A 71 1.57 -0.37 13.25
C SER A 71 0.63 0.40 12.36
N ALA A 72 0.74 1.73 12.31
CA ALA A 72 -0.12 2.54 11.47
C ALA A 72 0.37 2.58 10.01
N CYS A 73 -0.57 2.59 9.08
CA CYS A 73 -0.33 2.83 7.67
C CYS A 73 -0.50 4.33 7.37
N ARG A 74 0.59 4.99 6.96
CA ARG A 74 0.59 6.40 6.58
C ARG A 74 0.43 6.55 5.08
N ARG A 75 -0.73 7.04 4.66
CA ARG A 75 -0.99 7.35 3.25
C ARG A 75 -0.30 8.67 2.91
N VAL A 76 0.70 8.61 2.03
CA VAL A 76 1.26 9.79 1.39
C VAL A 76 0.49 10.02 0.10
N SER A 77 -0.41 11.00 0.12
CA SER A 77 -0.98 11.51 -1.12
C SER A 77 0.16 12.22 -1.84
N VAL A 78 0.64 11.64 -2.94
CA VAL A 78 1.38 12.43 -3.92
C VAL A 78 0.36 13.44 -4.43
N LYS A 79 0.44 14.68 -3.93
CA LYS A 79 -0.38 15.77 -4.42
C LYS A 79 -0.10 15.84 -5.91
N SER A 80 -1.06 15.49 -6.76
CA SER A 80 -1.02 15.92 -8.16
C SER A 80 -1.00 17.45 -8.15
N GLY A 81 0.18 18.01 -8.36
CA GLY A 81 0.46 19.43 -8.48
C GLY A 81 1.95 19.54 -8.82
N ASN A 82 2.39 20.18 -9.89
CA ASN A 82 1.74 21.13 -10.78
C ASN A 82 2.53 21.11 -12.09
N GLY A 83 1.85 20.88 -13.22
CA GLY A 83 2.39 21.07 -14.56
C GLY A 83 1.70 22.22 -15.26
N GLU A 84 1.35 23.28 -14.52
CA GLU A 84 1.03 24.59 -15.10
C GLU A 84 2.32 25.14 -15.74
N VAL A 85 2.35 25.18 -17.07
CA VAL A 85 3.28 26.00 -17.85
C VAL A 85 2.56 27.33 -18.17
N PRO A 86 2.92 28.45 -17.52
CA PRO A 86 2.47 29.76 -17.96
C PRO A 86 3.38 30.34 -19.05
N ALA A 87 2.72 31.00 -20.01
CA ALA A 87 3.18 31.84 -21.14
C ALA A 87 3.78 31.13 -22.36
#